data_AF-A0A1G5RRJ8-F1
#
_entry.id   AF-A0A1G5RRJ8-F1
#
_cell.length_a   1.000
_cell.length_b   1.000
_cell.length_c   1.000
_cell.angle_alpha   90.00
_cell.angle_beta   90.00
_cell.angle_gamma   90.00
#
_symmetry.space_group_name_H-M   'P 1'
#
loop_
_entity.id
_entity.type
_entity.pdbx_description
1 polymer ?
#
loop_
_entity_poly.entity_id
_entity_poly.type
_entity_poly.pdbx_seq_one_letter_code
_entity_poly.pdbx_strand_id
1 'polypeptide(L)' 'MDTANMLINVVAILAGLFLYIGVTNTKWGKEHEGYQYAIMLGTILFAVLVGGFIRWLV' A
#
# COMPACT_ATOMS: atom_id res chain seq x y z
N MET A 1 5.14 -18.25 13.72
CA MET A 1 4.28 -17.30 12.98
C MET A 1 3.29 -18.11 12.22
N ASP A 2 2.00 -17.80 12.36
CA ASP A 2 0.96 -18.47 11.59
C ASP A 2 1.12 -18.14 10.10
N THR A 3 1.16 -19.16 9.24
CA THR A 3 1.36 -19.01 7.79
C THR A 3 0.32 -18.06 7.18
N ALA A 4 -0.90 -18.05 7.73
CA ALA A 4 -1.95 -17.13 7.31
C ALA A 4 -1.59 -15.65 7.59
N ASN A 5 -1.08 -15.34 8.78
CA ASN A 5 -0.65 -13.98 9.13
C ASN A 5 0.52 -13.51 8.25
N MET A 6 1.43 -14.42 7.89
CA MET A 6 2.53 -14.10 6.97
C MET A 6 2.02 -13.77 5.57
N LEU A 7 1.08 -14.55 5.04
CA LEU A 7 0.45 -14.31 3.73
C LEU A 7 -0.28 -12.96 3.68
N ILE A 8 -1.03 -12.62 4.72
CA ILE A 8 -1.75 -11.34 4.81
C ILE A 8 -0.77 -10.17 4.78
N ASN A 9 0.34 -10.26 5.52
CA ASN A 9 1.38 -9.23 5.52
C ASN A 9 2.03 -9.06 4.13
N VAL A 10 2.31 -10.17 3.44
CA VAL A 10 2.89 -10.14 2.08
C VAL A 10 1.92 -9.47 1.10
N VAL A 11 0.64 -9.82 1.14
CA VAL A 11 -0.39 -9.21 0.29
C VAL A 11 -0.54 -7.71 0.58
N ALA A 12 -0.53 -7.32 1.85
CA ALA A 12 -0.61 -5.92 2.25
C ALA A 12 0.58 -5.09 1.72
N ILE A 13 1.81 -5.61 1.84
CA ILE A 13 3.02 -4.96 1.33
C ILE A 13 2.96 -4.84 -0.20
N LEU A 14 2.60 -5.93 -0.89
CA LEU A 14 2.50 -5.92 -2.35
C LEU A 14 1.45 -4.93 -2.84
N ALA A 15 0.28 -4.86 -2.19
CA ALA A 15 -0.77 -3.90 -2.53
C ALA A 15 -0.31 -2.45 -2.34
N GLY A 16 0.36 -2.15 -1.21
CA GLY A 16 0.94 -0.82 -0.95
C GLY A 16 1.98 -0.42 -1.99
N LEU A 17 2.87 -1.35 -2.34
CA LEU A 17 3.93 -1.14 -3.33
C LEU A 17 3.34 -0.89 -4.73
N PHE A 18 2.35 -1.70 -5.14
CA PHE A 18 1.69 -1.56 -6.44
C PHE A 18 0.96 -0.21 -6.55
N LEU A 19 0.29 0.21 -5.49
CA LEU A 19 -0.37 1.52 -5.44
C LEU A 19 0.64 2.66 -5.53
N TYR A 20 1.73 2.59 -4.78
CA TYR A 20 2.78 3.62 -4.83
C TYR A 20 3.38 3.74 -6.23
N ILE A 21 3.78 2.62 -6.84
CA ILE A 21 4.33 2.58 -8.20
C ILE A 21 3.30 3.06 -9.22
N GLY A 22 2.05 2.64 -9.08
CA GLY A 22 0.96 3.06 -9.96
C GLY A 22 0.74 4.57 -9.91
N VAL A 23 0.59 5.14 -8.71
CA VAL A 23 0.37 6.58 -8.52
C VAL A 23 1.58 7.37 -9.03
N THR A 24 2.81 7.00 -8.67
CA THR A 24 4.02 7.71 -9.13
C THR A 24 4.27 7.60 -10.63
N ASN A 25 3.83 6.52 -11.30
CA ASN A 25 3.93 6.40 -12.76
C ASN A 25 2.81 7.11 -13.53
N THR A 26 1.69 7.46 -12.88
CA THR A 26 0.63 8.23 -13.53
C THR A 26 1.08 9.66 -13.85
N LYS A 27 0.44 10.29 -14.85
CA LYS A 27 0.68 11.70 -15.18
C LYS A 27 0.53 12.62 -13.97
N TRP A 28 -0.44 12.33 -13.09
CA TRP A 28 -0.69 13.08 -11.87
C TRP A 28 0.48 12.99 -10.88
N GLY A 29 1.00 11.78 -10.62
CA GLY A 29 2.12 11.58 -9.70
C GLY A 29 3.42 12.23 -10.17
N LYS A 30 3.65 12.28 -11.48
CA LYS A 30 4.81 12.97 -12.08
C LYS A 30 4.69 14.49 -12.02
N GLU A 31 3.48 15.02 -12.17
CA GLU A 31 3.21 16.46 -12.08
C GLU A 31 3.22 16.96 -10.62
N HIS A 32 2.97 16.06 -9.68
CA HIS A 32 2.89 16.32 -8.23
C HIS A 32 4.06 15.67 -7.48
N GLU A 33 5.26 15.59 -8.09
CA GLU A 33 6.45 15.02 -7.46
C GLU A 33 6.80 15.68 -6.11
N GLY A 34 6.50 16.97 -5.95
CA GLY A 34 6.64 17.68 -4.66
C GLY A 34 5.79 17.10 -3.52
N TYR A 35 4.76 16.33 -3.84
CA TYR A 35 3.90 15.63 -2.89
C TYR A 35 4.27 14.16 -2.69
N GLN A 36 5.46 13.72 -3.14
CA GLN A 36 5.93 12.33 -2.99
C GLN A 36 5.75 11.79 -1.57
N TYR A 37 6.07 12.60 -0.55
CA TYR A 37 5.87 12.23 0.85
C TYR A 37 4.41 11.93 1.18
N ALA A 38 3.47 12.74 0.69
CA ALA A 38 2.04 12.55 0.91
C ALA A 38 1.50 11.32 0.15
N ILE A 39 1.99 11.08 -1.06
CA ILE A 39 1.67 9.89 -1.85
C ILE A 39 2.16 8.64 -1.11
N MET A 40 3.40 8.66 -0.62
CA MET A 40 3.97 7.57 0.17
C MET A 40 3.14 7.32 1.43
N LEU A 41 2.81 8.37 2.19
CA LEU A 41 1.99 8.27 3.40
C LEU A 41 0.60 7.69 3.12
N GLY A 42 -0.06 8.14 2.05
CA GLY A 42 -1.37 7.62 1.63
C GLY A 42 -1.30 6.14 1.23
N THR A 43 -0.26 5.74 0.51
CA THR A 43 -0.08 4.33 0.09
C THR A 43 0.22 3.40 1.28
N ILE A 44 0.99 3.86 2.27
CA ILE A 44 1.25 3.10 3.50
C ILE A 44 -0.03 2.98 4.32
N LEU A 45 -0.79 4.07 4.51
CA LEU A 45 -2.07 4.03 5.21
C LEU A 45 -3.04 3.04 4.56
N PHE A 46 -3.13 3.06 3.23
CA PHE A 46 -3.95 2.11 2.49
C PHE A 46 -3.48 0.66 2.69
N ALA A 47 -2.17 0.40 2.61
CA ALA A 47 -1.61 -0.93 2.83
C ALA A 47 -1.94 -1.49 4.22
N VAL A 48 -1.83 -0.65 5.26
CA VAL A 48 -2.16 -1.03 6.65
C VAL A 48 -3.65 -1.29 6.81
N LEU A 49 -4.51 -0.45 6.21
CA LEU A 49 -5.96 -0.65 6.24
C LEU A 49 -6.36 -1.96 5.54
N VAL A 50 -5.79 -2.24 4.37
CA VAL A 50 -6.03 -3.51 3.65
C VAL A 50 -5.54 -4.71 4.46
N GLY A 51 -4.31 -4.66 4.98
CA GLY A 51 -3.77 -5.76 5.80
C GLY A 51 -4.58 -6.00 7.07
N GLY A 52 -4.98 -4.93 7.76
CA GLY A 52 -5.84 -5.00 8.95
C GLY A 52 -7.25 -5.51 8.64
N PHE A 53 -7.83 -5.08 7.52
CA PHE A 53 -9.16 -5.52 7.09
C PHE A 53 -9.17 -7.00 6.69
N ILE A 54 -8.18 -7.47 5.94
CA ILE A 54 -8.05 -8.89 5.58
C ILE A 54 -7.87 -9.74 6.85
N ARG A 55 -7.05 -9.27 7.80
CA ARG A 55 -6.86 -9.96 9.09
C ARG A 55 -8.12 -9.99 9.95
N TRP A 56 -9.00 -9.00 9.81
CA TRP A 56 -10.29 -9.00 10.52
C TRP A 56 -11.30 -9.98 9.92
N LEU A 57 -11.19 -10.27 8.62
CA LEU A 57 -12.08 -11.19 7.91
C LEU A 57 -11.71 -12.68 8.07
N VAL A 58 -10.48 -12.99 8.48
CA VAL A 58 -9.93 -14.35 8.65
C VAL A 58 -9.84 -14.69 10.13
#